data_AF-A0A231R6Y7-F1
#
_entry.id   AF-A0A231R6Y7-F1
#
_cell.length_a   1.000
_cell.length_b   1.000
_cell.length_c   1.000
_cell.angle_alpha   90.00
_cell.angle_beta   90.00
_cell.angle_gamma   90.00
#
_symmetry.space_group_name_H-M   'P 1'
#
loop_
_entity.id
_entity.type
_entity.pdbx_description
1 polymer ?
#
loop_
_entity_poly.entity_id
_entity_poly.type
_entity_poly.pdbx_seq_one_letter_code
_entity_poly.pdbx_strand_id
1 'polypeptide(L)'
;MKDLDPLLKVLTRNKEEGHWFWIAVVAPIKALGRLMKRLNIAALLKAVSGISIPVAGVAGVGVISAENHLPVWATIVIVTVTGAGVYYLLMIPHINKMIIPGNPEFHLGLFKKKRREEYERYWERIMSLSDFNFEGLQDFVGSVFGVQTIELSRLIQRLEAEIAEKDLQNKSFEANLVEYEQEIKLFAQQQEKADAALAYVSEVLKELNITLYRFVNKRMSFSDLTFISGITIYRQKDDRLYKIADERTTGVSPDIVDINDSVYENYSMIAAVRAEVDKPHWVNPYPGHYVVSNRMRMMEGEVWLLNFHFDEKRNEKALSLLLPSDMIEIREIYRMFHVLCLILQQNEAQERTEEGGAHHELA
;
A
#
# COMPACT_ATOMS: atom_id res chain seq x y z
N MET A 1 25.09 -2.20 34.68
CA MET A 1 25.11 -2.93 35.97
C MET A 1 23.91 -2.58 36.90
N LYS A 2 22.73 -2.23 36.37
CA LYS A 2 21.50 -2.06 37.18
C LYS A 2 20.47 -3.20 36.97
N ASP A 3 20.73 -4.11 36.03
CA ASP A 3 19.75 -5.13 35.62
C ASP A 3 19.93 -6.51 36.30
N LEU A 4 20.98 -6.69 37.13
CA LEU A 4 21.12 -7.89 37.97
C LEU A 4 20.33 -7.80 39.30
N ASP A 5 19.98 -6.57 39.71
CA ASP A 5 19.28 -6.25 40.95
C ASP A 5 17.87 -6.88 41.10
N PRO A 6 17.01 -6.98 40.06
CA PRO A 6 15.65 -7.52 40.23
C PRO A 6 15.64 -9.03 40.54
N LEU A 7 16.56 -9.81 39.98
CA LEU A 7 16.69 -11.25 40.27
C LEU A 7 17.15 -11.47 41.72
N LEU A 8 18.17 -10.71 42.15
CA LEU A 8 18.72 -10.78 43.52
C LEU A 8 17.68 -10.37 44.58
N LYS A 9 16.86 -9.36 44.28
CA LYS A 9 15.79 -8.90 45.17
C LYS A 9 14.63 -9.90 45.30
N VAL A 10 14.32 -10.64 44.24
CA VAL A 10 13.32 -11.72 44.25
C VAL A 10 13.82 -12.93 45.04
N LEU A 11 15.11 -13.28 44.90
CA LEU A 11 15.72 -14.41 45.60
C LEU A 11 15.87 -14.16 47.12
N THR A 12 16.20 -12.93 47.52
CA THR A 12 16.31 -12.55 48.94
C THR A 12 14.95 -12.40 49.63
N ARG A 13 13.91 -11.95 48.91
CA ARG A 13 12.55 -11.77 49.44
C ARG A 13 11.81 -13.09 49.71
N ASN A 14 12.15 -14.16 48.97
CA ASN A 14 11.46 -15.46 49.05
C ASN A 14 12.20 -16.52 49.90
N LYS A 15 13.01 -16.06 50.86
CA LYS A 15 13.79 -16.92 51.78
C LYS A 15 12.94 -17.61 52.85
N GLU A 16 11.67 -17.20 53.04
CA GLU A 16 10.78 -17.81 54.04
C GLU A 16 10.32 -19.22 53.59
N GLU A 17 10.90 -20.25 54.19
CA GLU A 17 10.69 -21.66 53.82
C GLU A 17 9.26 -22.21 54.12
N GLY A 18 8.34 -21.40 54.66
CA GLY A 18 7.10 -21.90 55.28
C GLY A 18 5.78 -21.79 54.48
N HIS A 19 5.66 -20.89 53.49
CA HIS A 19 4.32 -20.51 52.97
C HIS A 19 4.03 -20.85 51.51
N TRP A 20 4.96 -21.50 50.79
CA TRP A 20 4.79 -21.78 49.36
C TRP A 20 3.54 -22.60 49.03
N PHE A 21 3.15 -23.54 49.90
CA PHE A 21 1.96 -24.36 49.69
C PHE A 21 0.68 -23.53 49.69
N TRP A 22 0.55 -22.61 50.66
CA TRP A 22 -0.59 -21.70 50.73
C TRP A 22 -0.62 -20.71 49.56
N ILE A 23 0.54 -20.23 49.11
CA ILE A 23 0.64 -19.35 47.95
C ILE A 23 0.22 -20.10 46.67
N ALA A 24 0.68 -21.33 46.49
CA ALA A 24 0.32 -22.18 45.35
C ALA A 24 -1.17 -22.56 45.32
N VAL A 25 -1.83 -22.68 46.48
CA VAL A 25 -3.26 -22.98 46.61
C VAL A 25 -4.12 -21.71 46.44
N VAL A 26 -3.70 -20.56 46.97
CA VAL A 26 -4.52 -19.33 46.92
C VAL A 26 -4.38 -18.59 45.58
N ALA A 27 -3.25 -18.72 44.90
CA ALA A 27 -3.00 -17.98 43.66
C ALA A 27 -3.92 -18.37 42.47
N PRO A 28 -4.24 -19.66 42.24
CA PRO A 28 -5.24 -20.06 41.25
C PRO A 28 -6.64 -19.48 41.55
N ILE A 29 -7.02 -19.39 42.83
CA ILE A 29 -8.29 -18.78 43.25
C ILE A 29 -8.33 -17.28 42.90
N LYS A 30 -7.23 -16.55 43.13
CA LYS A 30 -7.10 -15.14 42.72
C LYS A 30 -7.09 -14.97 41.19
N ALA A 31 -6.54 -15.92 40.44
CA ALA A 31 -6.59 -15.94 38.99
C ALA A 31 -8.01 -16.21 38.47
N LEU A 32 -8.73 -17.16 39.07
CA LEU A 32 -10.15 -17.45 38.80
C LEU A 32 -11.03 -16.24 39.11
N GLY A 33 -10.81 -15.55 40.23
CA GLY A 33 -11.53 -14.32 40.58
C GLY A 33 -11.30 -13.19 39.58
N ARG A 34 -10.09 -13.09 38.99
CA ARG A 34 -9.80 -12.12 37.91
C ARG A 34 -10.45 -12.51 36.58
N LEU A 35 -10.49 -13.81 36.25
CA LEU A 35 -11.21 -14.34 35.09
C LEU A 35 -12.73 -14.13 35.23
N MET A 36 -13.30 -14.41 36.41
CA MET A 36 -14.71 -14.18 36.72
C MET A 36 -15.11 -12.69 36.73
N LYS A 37 -14.18 -11.77 37.04
CA LYS A 37 -14.42 -10.33 36.88
C LYS A 37 -14.36 -9.86 35.42
N ARG A 38 -13.64 -10.57 34.55
CA ARG A 38 -13.53 -10.26 33.11
C ARG A 38 -14.64 -10.89 32.28
N LEU A 39 -15.15 -12.04 32.70
CA LEU A 39 -16.30 -12.69 32.12
C LEU A 39 -17.55 -12.13 32.80
N ASN A 40 -18.35 -11.32 32.10
CA ASN A 40 -19.67 -10.91 32.57
C ASN A 40 -20.51 -12.16 32.89
N ILE A 41 -20.55 -12.58 34.15
CA ILE A 41 -21.26 -13.80 34.59
C ILE A 41 -22.75 -13.71 34.22
N ALA A 42 -23.32 -12.51 34.20
CA ALA A 42 -24.67 -12.23 33.72
C ALA A 42 -24.85 -12.47 32.20
N ALA A 43 -23.82 -12.22 31.38
CA ALA A 43 -23.85 -12.52 29.94
C ALA A 43 -23.66 -14.02 29.68
N LEU A 44 -22.87 -14.71 30.50
CA LEU A 44 -22.66 -16.16 30.41
C LEU A 44 -23.93 -16.94 30.84
N LEU A 45 -24.62 -16.50 31.90
CA LEU A 45 -25.94 -17.03 32.30
C LEU A 45 -27.03 -16.77 31.25
N LYS A 46 -27.02 -15.61 30.58
CA LYS A 46 -27.94 -15.32 29.46
C LYS A 46 -27.61 -16.10 28.17
N ALA A 47 -26.35 -16.41 27.92
CA ALA A 47 -25.94 -17.23 26.77
C ALA A 47 -26.31 -18.72 26.96
N VAL A 48 -26.34 -19.22 28.20
CA VAL A 48 -26.72 -20.61 28.51
C VAL A 48 -28.22 -20.88 28.32
N SER A 49 -29.09 -19.86 28.38
CA SER A 49 -30.52 -20.04 28.06
C SER A 49 -30.83 -20.15 26.57
N GLY A 50 -29.85 -20.01 25.68
CA GLY A 50 -30.13 -20.04 24.25
C GLY A 50 -28.90 -19.98 23.36
N ILE A 51 -28.03 -21.00 23.43
CA ILE A 51 -27.29 -21.63 22.31
C ILE A 51 -26.20 -22.56 22.87
N SER A 52 -26.22 -23.80 22.40
CA SER A 52 -25.16 -24.81 22.50
C SER A 52 -23.82 -24.30 21.97
N ILE A 53 -22.81 -24.11 22.84
CA ILE A 53 -21.43 -23.84 22.41
C ILE A 53 -20.54 -25.07 22.70
N PRO A 54 -19.74 -25.57 21.74
CA PRO A 54 -19.23 -26.94 21.79
C PRO A 54 -17.88 -27.18 22.50
N VAL A 55 -17.22 -26.19 23.12
CA VAL A 55 -15.80 -26.39 23.56
C VAL A 55 -15.49 -26.00 25.02
N ALA A 56 -16.39 -25.30 25.72
CA ALA A 56 -16.32 -25.16 27.18
C ALA A 56 -17.29 -26.09 27.93
N GLY A 57 -18.09 -26.87 27.18
CA GLY A 57 -19.21 -27.67 27.67
C GLY A 57 -18.90 -29.12 28.01
N VAL A 58 -17.65 -29.60 27.97
CA VAL A 58 -17.37 -31.04 28.17
C VAL A 58 -17.39 -31.44 29.65
N ALA A 59 -17.24 -30.51 30.59
CA ALA A 59 -17.32 -30.80 32.02
C ALA A 59 -18.70 -30.52 32.65
N GLY A 60 -19.49 -29.60 32.07
CA GLY A 60 -20.77 -29.14 32.65
C GLY A 60 -22.02 -29.65 31.95
N VAL A 61 -21.97 -29.98 30.65
CA VAL A 61 -23.18 -30.29 29.86
C VAL A 61 -23.47 -31.80 29.82
N GLY A 62 -22.49 -32.66 30.15
CA GLY A 62 -22.72 -34.10 30.28
C GLY A 62 -23.66 -34.50 31.42
N VAL A 63 -23.93 -33.61 32.37
CA VAL A 63 -24.84 -33.88 33.50
C VAL A 63 -26.28 -33.42 33.21
N ILE A 64 -26.50 -32.51 32.26
CA ILE A 64 -27.84 -31.95 31.99
C ILE A 64 -28.56 -32.69 30.84
N SER A 65 -27.84 -33.39 29.96
CA SER A 65 -28.45 -34.22 28.90
C SER A 65 -28.74 -35.68 29.29
N ALA A 66 -28.44 -36.08 30.53
CA ALA A 66 -28.89 -37.37 31.05
C ALA A 66 -30.31 -37.21 31.61
N GLU A 67 -31.30 -37.20 30.70
CA GLU A 67 -32.64 -37.64 31.04
C GLU A 67 -32.52 -39.04 31.66
N ASN A 68 -32.63 -39.09 33.01
CA ASN A 68 -33.07 -40.20 33.88
C ASN A 68 -32.26 -40.33 35.19
N HIS A 69 -32.92 -40.04 36.31
CA HIS A 69 -32.75 -40.62 37.66
C HIS A 69 -31.40 -40.52 38.41
N LEU A 70 -30.59 -39.48 38.24
CA LEU A 70 -29.50 -39.21 39.20
C LEU A 70 -30.03 -38.50 40.45
N PRO A 71 -29.87 -39.08 41.66
CA PRO A 71 -30.28 -38.41 42.90
C PRO A 71 -29.44 -37.15 43.13
N VAL A 72 -30.02 -36.12 43.75
CA VAL A 72 -29.41 -34.80 43.96
C VAL A 72 -28.03 -34.87 44.63
N TRP A 73 -27.78 -35.86 45.48
CA TRP A 73 -26.47 -36.04 46.09
C TRP A 73 -25.39 -36.45 45.07
N ALA A 74 -25.75 -37.25 44.05
CA ALA A 74 -24.81 -37.71 43.03
C ALA A 74 -24.41 -36.57 42.08
N THR A 75 -25.33 -35.66 41.75
CA THR A 75 -25.00 -34.45 40.96
C THR A 75 -24.09 -33.51 41.74
N ILE A 76 -24.32 -33.31 43.04
CA ILE A 76 -23.42 -32.53 43.91
C ILE A 76 -22.01 -33.14 43.94
N VAL A 77 -21.91 -34.48 44.07
CA VAL A 77 -20.62 -35.18 44.06
C VAL A 77 -19.91 -35.00 42.72
N ILE A 78 -20.61 -35.18 41.59
CA ILE A 78 -20.01 -35.01 40.24
C ILE A 78 -19.52 -33.57 40.05
N VAL A 79 -20.32 -32.57 40.39
CA VAL A 79 -19.91 -31.15 40.29
C VAL A 79 -18.69 -30.86 41.17
N THR A 80 -18.66 -31.41 42.38
CA THR A 80 -17.53 -31.22 43.32
C THR A 80 -16.26 -31.89 42.80
N VAL A 81 -16.34 -33.12 42.32
CA VAL A 81 -15.19 -33.87 41.78
C VAL A 81 -14.68 -33.21 40.50
N THR A 82 -15.58 -32.82 39.59
CA THR A 82 -15.19 -32.13 38.36
C THR A 82 -14.58 -30.76 38.66
N GLY A 83 -15.15 -30.00 39.59
CA GLY A 83 -14.60 -28.72 40.04
C GLY A 83 -13.21 -28.88 40.66
N ALA A 84 -13.02 -29.88 41.52
CA ALA A 84 -11.73 -30.21 42.11
C ALA A 84 -10.71 -30.67 41.05
N GLY A 85 -11.13 -31.44 40.04
CA GLY A 85 -10.29 -31.88 38.92
C GLY A 85 -9.82 -30.73 38.04
N VAL A 86 -10.73 -29.80 37.68
CA VAL A 86 -10.37 -28.59 36.94
C VAL A 86 -9.42 -27.71 37.75
N TYR A 87 -9.68 -27.54 39.04
CA TYR A 87 -8.79 -26.81 39.94
C TYR A 87 -7.39 -27.44 40.00
N TYR A 88 -7.32 -28.78 40.11
CA TYR A 88 -6.06 -29.52 40.11
C TYR A 88 -5.28 -29.34 38.80
N LEU A 89 -5.97 -29.39 37.65
CA LEU A 89 -5.35 -29.14 36.34
C LEU A 89 -4.79 -27.72 36.19
N LEU A 90 -5.46 -26.71 36.75
CA LEU A 90 -4.97 -25.33 36.75
C LEU A 90 -3.79 -25.10 37.70
N MET A 91 -3.70 -25.89 38.77
CA MET A 91 -2.62 -25.79 39.75
C MET A 91 -1.28 -26.30 39.19
N ILE A 92 -1.27 -27.36 38.37
CA ILE A 92 -0.06 -27.96 37.78
C ILE A 92 0.82 -26.93 37.01
N PRO A 93 0.31 -26.17 36.03
CA PRO A 93 1.13 -25.21 35.29
C PRO A 93 1.62 -24.06 36.18
N HIS A 94 0.87 -23.71 37.22
CA HIS A 94 1.29 -22.66 38.16
C HIS A 94 2.44 -23.13 39.05
N ILE A 95 2.36 -24.35 39.58
CA ILE A 95 3.47 -24.99 40.30
C ILE A 95 4.72 -25.07 39.41
N ASN A 96 4.58 -25.41 38.13
CA ASN A 96 5.71 -25.47 37.21
C ASN A 96 6.36 -24.10 36.99
N LYS A 97 5.60 -23.00 36.96
CA LYS A 97 6.13 -21.63 36.87
C LYS A 97 6.92 -21.22 38.12
N MET A 98 6.47 -21.67 39.30
CA MET A 98 7.14 -21.39 40.58
C MET A 98 8.49 -22.11 40.74
N ILE A 99 8.80 -23.11 39.89
CA ILE A 99 10.06 -23.87 39.89
C ILE A 99 11.09 -23.24 38.94
N ILE A 100 10.71 -22.31 38.05
CA ILE A 100 11.64 -21.75 37.05
C ILE A 100 12.34 -20.50 37.62
N PRO A 101 13.69 -20.49 37.78
CA PRO A 101 14.43 -19.31 38.22
C PRO A 101 14.20 -18.13 37.26
N GLY A 102 13.98 -16.94 37.80
CA GLY A 102 13.70 -15.72 37.02
C GLY A 102 12.23 -15.48 36.65
N ASN A 103 11.34 -16.40 36.99
CA ASN A 103 9.90 -16.13 36.96
C ASN A 103 9.52 -15.25 38.17
N PRO A 104 8.65 -14.22 38.01
CA PRO A 104 8.15 -13.44 39.14
C PRO A 104 7.42 -14.26 40.22
N GLU A 105 6.93 -15.45 39.87
CA GLU A 105 6.26 -16.38 40.80
C GLU A 105 7.24 -17.40 41.42
N PHE A 106 8.55 -17.30 41.18
CA PHE A 106 9.55 -18.26 41.65
C PHE A 106 9.59 -18.38 43.18
N HIS A 107 9.59 -19.63 43.67
CA HIS A 107 9.68 -19.91 45.11
C HIS A 107 10.76 -20.94 45.45
N LEU A 108 11.72 -20.52 46.29
CA LEU A 108 12.90 -21.31 46.61
C LEU A 108 12.57 -22.66 47.29
N GLY A 109 11.64 -22.66 48.25
CA GLY A 109 11.21 -23.88 48.94
C GLY A 109 10.59 -24.95 48.02
N LEU A 110 9.83 -24.55 47.00
CA LEU A 110 9.25 -25.48 46.02
C LEU A 110 10.34 -26.01 45.06
N PHE A 111 11.24 -25.13 44.62
CA PHE A 111 12.39 -25.50 43.80
C PHE A 111 13.28 -26.54 44.50
N LYS A 112 13.63 -26.29 45.78
CA LYS A 112 14.39 -27.23 46.64
C LYS A 112 13.71 -28.60 46.76
N LYS A 113 12.37 -28.63 46.87
CA LYS A 113 11.60 -29.88 47.03
C LYS A 113 11.47 -30.68 45.73
N LYS A 114 11.28 -30.02 44.58
CA LYS A 114 11.03 -30.68 43.29
C LYS A 114 12.28 -30.92 42.45
N ARG A 115 13.30 -30.08 42.59
CA ARG A 115 14.58 -30.12 41.84
C ARG A 115 15.76 -30.14 42.81
N ARG A 116 15.75 -31.11 43.71
CA ARG A 116 16.72 -31.23 44.79
C ARG A 116 18.16 -31.35 44.27
N GLU A 117 18.39 -32.14 43.22
CA GLU A 117 19.73 -32.35 42.65
C GLU A 117 20.32 -31.08 42.01
N GLU A 118 19.50 -30.31 41.28
CA GLU A 118 19.93 -29.02 40.70
C GLU A 118 20.20 -28.00 41.81
N TYR A 119 19.40 -28.02 42.88
CA TYR A 119 19.57 -27.14 44.01
C TYR A 119 20.89 -27.40 44.75
N GLU A 120 21.13 -28.66 45.14
CA GLU A 120 22.35 -29.06 45.86
C GLU A 120 23.62 -28.84 45.02
N ARG A 121 23.56 -29.07 43.70
CA ARG A 121 24.75 -28.96 42.84
C ARG A 121 25.15 -27.52 42.52
N TYR A 122 24.18 -26.64 42.25
CA TYR A 122 24.46 -25.30 41.72
C TYR A 122 24.03 -24.18 42.65
N TRP A 123 22.85 -24.30 43.26
CA TRP A 123 22.23 -23.19 43.99
C TRP A 123 22.59 -23.12 45.47
N GLU A 124 22.91 -24.25 46.11
CA GLU A 124 23.30 -24.29 47.52
C GLU A 124 24.56 -23.46 47.78
N ARG A 125 25.55 -23.55 46.87
CA ARG A 125 26.78 -22.74 46.92
C ARG A 125 26.54 -21.25 46.61
N ILE A 126 25.63 -20.95 45.69
CA ILE A 126 25.26 -19.56 45.35
C ILE A 126 24.55 -18.89 46.52
N MET A 127 23.70 -19.62 47.24
CA MET A 127 22.90 -19.10 48.36
C MET A 127 23.66 -19.03 49.69
N SER A 128 24.74 -19.80 49.85
CA SER A 128 25.61 -19.76 51.03
C SER A 128 26.63 -18.61 51.00
N LEU A 129 26.87 -18.02 49.82
CA LEU A 129 27.66 -16.80 49.67
C LEU A 129 26.78 -15.60 50.04
N SER A 130 26.83 -15.19 51.31
CA SER A 130 25.97 -14.13 51.85
C SER A 130 26.24 -12.74 51.27
N ASP A 131 27.34 -12.54 50.54
CA ASP A 131 27.72 -11.27 49.91
C ASP A 131 28.21 -11.52 48.47
N PHE A 132 27.31 -11.34 47.49
CA PHE A 132 27.59 -11.63 46.08
C PHE A 132 28.40 -10.49 45.44
N ASN A 133 29.73 -10.59 45.46
CA ASN A 133 30.67 -9.67 44.81
C ASN A 133 31.11 -10.19 43.41
N PHE A 134 31.58 -9.30 42.53
CA PHE A 134 31.96 -9.63 41.15
C PHE A 134 33.10 -10.65 41.07
N GLU A 135 34.01 -10.63 42.06
CA GLU A 135 35.05 -11.66 42.23
C GLU A 135 34.45 -13.05 42.50
N GLY A 136 33.40 -13.16 43.33
CA GLY A 136 32.70 -14.42 43.58
C GLY A 136 32.00 -14.99 42.35
N LEU A 137 31.49 -14.13 41.45
CA LEU A 137 30.93 -14.56 40.17
C LEU A 137 32.04 -15.03 39.21
N GLN A 138 33.18 -14.35 39.20
CA GLN A 138 34.32 -14.72 38.37
C GLN A 138 34.93 -16.06 38.78
N ASP A 139 35.08 -16.29 40.09
CA ASP A 139 35.52 -17.58 40.64
C ASP A 139 34.50 -18.69 40.40
N PHE A 140 33.20 -18.38 40.47
CA PHE A 140 32.14 -19.33 40.13
C PHE A 140 32.23 -19.75 38.65
N VAL A 141 32.33 -18.80 37.73
CA VAL A 141 32.47 -19.10 36.28
C VAL A 141 33.79 -19.83 35.99
N GLY A 142 34.90 -19.42 36.61
CA GLY A 142 36.19 -20.09 36.48
C GLY A 142 36.19 -21.53 37.00
N SER A 143 35.53 -21.79 38.13
CA SER A 143 35.41 -23.13 38.72
C SER A 143 34.44 -24.05 37.99
N VAL A 144 33.37 -23.50 37.42
CA VAL A 144 32.34 -24.29 36.71
C VAL A 144 32.78 -24.64 35.29
N PHE A 145 33.51 -23.75 34.62
CA PHE A 145 33.89 -23.94 33.22
C PHE A 145 35.38 -24.29 33.01
N GLY A 146 36.23 -24.21 34.03
CA GLY A 146 37.64 -24.64 33.96
C GLY A 146 38.52 -23.83 32.99
N VAL A 147 38.10 -22.61 32.62
CA VAL A 147 38.72 -21.81 31.56
C VAL A 147 39.84 -20.93 32.14
N GLN A 148 41.10 -21.15 31.71
CA GLN A 148 42.21 -20.25 32.01
C GLN A 148 41.98 -18.88 31.34
N THR A 149 42.34 -17.79 32.01
CA THR A 149 42.08 -16.39 31.61
C THR A 149 42.46 -16.03 30.16
N ILE A 150 43.44 -16.72 29.57
CA ILE A 150 43.91 -16.52 28.18
C ILE A 150 42.88 -16.98 27.14
N GLU A 151 42.11 -18.04 27.42
CA GLU A 151 41.07 -18.55 26.50
C GLU A 151 39.84 -17.64 26.52
N LEU A 152 39.53 -17.05 27.67
CA LEU A 152 38.44 -16.09 27.80
C LEU A 152 38.69 -14.83 26.97
N SER A 153 39.92 -14.27 26.98
CA SER A 153 40.27 -13.12 26.15
C SER A 153 40.16 -13.41 24.65
N ARG A 154 40.56 -14.60 24.20
CA ARG A 154 40.41 -15.01 22.79
C ARG A 154 38.95 -15.19 22.40
N LEU A 155 38.10 -15.67 23.31
CA LEU A 155 36.67 -15.85 23.07
C LEU A 155 35.95 -14.49 23.00
N ILE A 156 36.31 -13.54 23.87
CA ILE A 156 35.84 -12.15 23.80
C ILE A 156 36.22 -11.52 22.45
N GLN A 157 37.49 -11.67 22.02
CA GLN A 157 37.94 -11.10 20.76
C GLN A 157 37.23 -11.71 19.53
N ARG A 158 36.90 -13.01 19.57
CA ARG A 158 36.08 -13.66 18.52
C ARG A 158 34.65 -13.14 18.52
N LEU A 159 34.04 -12.97 19.68
CA LEU A 159 32.68 -12.42 19.80
C LEU A 159 32.63 -10.97 19.31
N GLU A 160 33.62 -10.14 19.64
CA GLU A 160 33.72 -8.76 19.15
C GLU A 160 33.85 -8.70 17.63
N ALA A 161 34.67 -9.58 17.04
CA ALA A 161 34.81 -9.67 15.58
C ALA A 161 33.50 -10.12 14.91
N GLU A 162 32.80 -11.11 15.48
CA GLU A 162 31.51 -11.59 14.96
C GLU A 162 30.41 -10.53 15.07
N ILE A 163 30.40 -9.76 16.16
CA ILE A 163 29.47 -8.63 16.34
C ILE A 163 29.76 -7.55 15.29
N ALA A 164 31.03 -7.19 15.07
CA ALA A 164 31.40 -6.19 14.08
C ALA A 164 31.05 -6.62 12.64
N GLU A 165 31.22 -7.91 12.30
CA GLU A 165 30.83 -8.47 11.02
C GLU A 165 29.30 -8.41 10.82
N LYS A 166 28.53 -8.80 11.85
CA LYS A 166 27.07 -8.70 11.85
C LYS A 166 26.59 -7.26 11.73
N ASP A 167 27.24 -6.31 12.40
CA ASP A 167 26.91 -4.89 12.30
C ASP A 167 27.17 -4.34 10.89
N LEU A 168 28.25 -4.78 10.24
CA LEU A 168 28.54 -4.40 8.85
C LEU A 168 27.52 -5.00 7.88
N GLN A 169 27.13 -6.26 8.09
CA GLN A 169 26.09 -6.93 7.32
C GLN A 169 24.71 -6.28 7.52
N ASN A 170 24.39 -5.88 8.75
CA ASN A 170 23.14 -5.17 9.04
C ASN A 170 23.12 -3.80 8.35
N LYS A 171 24.23 -3.06 8.36
CA LYS A 171 24.34 -1.77 7.65
C LYS A 171 24.19 -1.90 6.14
N SER A 172 24.78 -2.94 5.53
CA SER A 172 24.61 -3.17 4.09
C SER A 172 23.18 -3.61 3.77
N PHE A 173 22.55 -4.41 4.63
CA PHE A 173 21.15 -4.77 4.50
C PHE A 173 20.22 -3.56 4.62
N GLU A 174 20.45 -2.67 5.58
CA GLU A 174 19.71 -1.41 5.74
C GLU A 174 19.87 -0.51 4.50
N ALA A 175 21.08 -0.40 3.95
CA ALA A 175 21.32 0.36 2.72
C ALA A 175 20.53 -0.21 1.53
N ASN A 176 20.56 -1.54 1.36
CA ASN A 176 19.80 -2.22 0.31
C ASN A 176 18.28 -2.04 0.49
N LEU A 177 17.77 -2.06 1.73
CA LEU A 177 16.36 -1.80 2.01
C LEU A 177 15.95 -0.39 1.56
N VAL A 178 16.78 0.61 1.83
CA VAL A 178 16.51 2.00 1.39
C VAL A 178 16.50 2.09 -0.14
N GLU A 179 17.41 1.42 -0.83
CA GLU A 179 17.45 1.36 -2.29
C GLU A 179 16.18 0.70 -2.86
N TYR A 180 15.80 -0.47 -2.34
CA TYR A 180 14.57 -1.16 -2.75
C TYR A 180 13.31 -0.34 -2.47
N GLU A 181 13.24 0.38 -1.35
CA GLU A 181 12.11 1.28 -1.08
C GLU A 181 12.02 2.42 -2.10
N GLN A 182 13.15 2.95 -2.57
CA GLN A 182 13.19 3.97 -3.61
C GLN A 182 12.75 3.40 -4.97
N GLU A 183 13.23 2.20 -5.32
CA GLU A 183 12.81 1.51 -6.54
C GLU A 183 11.30 1.21 -6.53
N ILE A 184 10.77 0.70 -5.41
CA ILE A 184 9.33 0.43 -5.26
C ILE A 184 8.52 1.72 -5.45
N LYS A 185 8.98 2.85 -4.88
CA LYS A 185 8.32 4.15 -5.08
C LYS A 185 8.36 4.60 -6.53
N LEU A 186 9.50 4.45 -7.20
CA LEU A 186 9.65 4.77 -8.62
C LEU A 186 8.70 3.91 -9.47
N PHE A 187 8.67 2.59 -9.24
CA PHE A 187 7.78 1.67 -9.95
C PHE A 187 6.31 2.00 -9.70
N ALA A 188 5.91 2.30 -8.46
CA ALA A 188 4.55 2.72 -8.16
C ALA A 188 4.14 3.99 -8.92
N GLN A 189 5.04 4.98 -9.00
CA GLN A 189 4.81 6.21 -9.78
C GLN A 189 4.74 5.93 -11.29
N GLN A 190 5.56 5.03 -11.80
CA GLN A 190 5.50 4.62 -13.21
C GLN A 190 4.19 3.89 -13.53
N GLN A 191 3.74 3.01 -12.63
CA GLN A 191 2.47 2.32 -12.76
C GLN A 191 1.29 3.30 -12.76
N GLU A 192 1.27 4.26 -11.84
CA GLU A 192 0.22 5.29 -11.80
C GLU A 192 0.16 6.12 -13.10
N LYS A 193 1.33 6.49 -13.64
CA LYS A 193 1.41 7.18 -14.94
C LYS A 193 0.89 6.31 -16.09
N ALA A 194 1.20 5.02 -16.09
CA ALA A 194 0.73 4.08 -17.10
C ALA A 194 -0.79 3.89 -17.03
N ASP A 195 -1.35 3.72 -15.83
CA ASP A 195 -2.80 3.59 -15.61
C ASP A 195 -3.54 4.87 -16.05
N ALA A 196 -2.99 6.05 -15.72
CA ALA A 196 -3.55 7.33 -16.13
C ALA A 196 -3.58 7.50 -17.66
N ALA A 197 -2.54 7.00 -18.35
CA ALA A 197 -2.46 7.03 -19.80
C ALA A 197 -3.41 6.02 -20.46
N LEU A 198 -3.52 4.79 -19.93
CA LEU A 198 -4.48 3.80 -20.42
C LEU A 198 -5.92 4.31 -20.31
N ALA A 199 -6.26 4.96 -19.19
CA ALA A 199 -7.57 5.59 -19.00
C ALA A 199 -7.85 6.64 -20.08
N TYR A 200 -6.84 7.47 -20.43
CA TYR A 200 -6.97 8.47 -21.47
C TYR A 200 -7.11 7.85 -22.87
N VAL A 201 -6.30 6.85 -23.21
CA VAL A 201 -6.41 6.15 -24.50
C VAL A 201 -7.81 5.54 -24.66
N SER A 202 -8.35 4.96 -23.59
CA SER A 202 -9.73 4.45 -23.56
C SER A 202 -10.76 5.56 -23.84
N GLU A 203 -10.58 6.75 -23.27
CA GLU A 203 -11.43 7.92 -23.52
C GLU A 203 -11.35 8.38 -24.98
N VAL A 204 -10.15 8.49 -25.55
CA VAL A 204 -9.95 8.82 -26.97
C VAL A 204 -10.61 7.80 -27.88
N LEU A 205 -10.46 6.50 -27.60
CA LEU A 205 -11.10 5.44 -28.38
C LEU A 205 -12.63 5.52 -28.33
N LYS A 206 -13.19 5.87 -27.17
CA LYS A 206 -14.64 6.07 -27.01
C LYS A 206 -15.14 7.25 -27.85
N GLU A 207 -14.46 8.39 -27.80
CA GLU A 207 -14.83 9.57 -28.57
C GLU A 207 -14.63 9.36 -30.08
N LEU A 208 -13.57 8.64 -30.48
CA LEU A 208 -13.37 8.24 -31.87
C LEU A 208 -14.52 7.34 -32.36
N ASN A 209 -14.96 6.39 -31.54
CA ASN A 209 -16.09 5.53 -31.88
C ASN A 209 -17.38 6.34 -32.09
N ILE A 210 -17.66 7.31 -31.21
CA ILE A 210 -18.77 8.25 -31.38
C ILE A 210 -18.64 9.03 -32.70
N THR A 211 -17.44 9.53 -33.00
CA THR A 211 -17.14 10.26 -34.25
C THR A 211 -17.40 9.39 -35.48
N LEU A 212 -16.98 8.12 -35.46
CA LEU A 212 -17.23 7.17 -36.56
C LEU A 212 -18.72 6.86 -36.72
N TYR A 213 -19.48 6.70 -35.62
CA TYR A 213 -20.93 6.55 -35.70
C TYR A 213 -21.59 7.80 -36.30
N ARG A 214 -21.14 9.00 -35.93
CA ARG A 214 -21.64 10.24 -36.51
C ARG A 214 -21.31 10.36 -37.99
N PHE A 215 -20.13 9.91 -38.41
CA PHE A 215 -19.75 9.83 -39.82
C PHE A 215 -20.70 8.91 -40.60
N VAL A 216 -20.91 7.67 -40.14
CA VAL A 216 -21.83 6.72 -40.81
C VAL A 216 -23.25 7.29 -40.92
N ASN A 217 -23.69 8.05 -39.92
CA ASN A 217 -25.00 8.69 -39.90
C ASN A 217 -25.07 10.04 -40.64
N LYS A 218 -23.99 10.47 -41.32
CA LYS A 218 -23.89 11.77 -42.01
C LYS A 218 -24.15 12.97 -41.08
N ARG A 219 -23.70 12.88 -39.82
CA ARG A 219 -23.83 13.92 -38.78
C ARG A 219 -22.49 14.36 -38.20
N MET A 220 -21.39 14.02 -38.87
CA MET A 220 -20.05 14.42 -38.47
C MET A 220 -19.84 15.91 -38.75
N SER A 221 -19.15 16.59 -37.85
CA SER A 221 -18.90 18.03 -37.85
C SER A 221 -17.51 18.34 -37.29
N PHE A 222 -17.04 19.58 -37.42
CA PHE A 222 -15.76 20.00 -36.83
C PHE A 222 -15.71 19.84 -35.30
N SER A 223 -16.85 19.97 -34.61
CA SER A 223 -16.94 19.73 -33.17
C SER A 223 -16.54 18.29 -32.77
N ASP A 224 -16.68 17.32 -33.68
CA ASP A 224 -16.30 15.92 -33.44
C ASP A 224 -14.79 15.71 -33.45
N LEU A 225 -13.99 16.72 -33.80
CA LEU A 225 -12.53 16.68 -33.69
C LEU A 225 -12.04 17.09 -32.30
N THR A 226 -12.92 17.53 -31.40
CA THR A 226 -12.53 18.12 -30.09
C THR A 226 -12.30 17.11 -28.96
N PHE A 227 -12.02 15.85 -29.29
CA PHE A 227 -11.90 14.77 -28.31
C PHE A 227 -10.55 14.74 -27.58
N ILE A 228 -9.53 15.45 -28.09
CA ILE A 228 -8.24 15.62 -27.42
C ILE A 228 -8.18 16.96 -26.69
N SER A 229 -8.58 18.02 -27.38
CA SER A 229 -8.49 19.41 -26.90
C SER A 229 -9.38 20.32 -27.76
N GLY A 230 -9.46 21.60 -27.38
CA GLY A 230 -10.06 22.61 -28.25
C GLY A 230 -9.22 22.78 -29.51
N ILE A 231 -9.86 23.06 -30.64
CA ILE A 231 -9.18 23.18 -31.93
C ILE A 231 -9.56 24.45 -32.66
N THR A 232 -8.63 24.95 -33.46
CA THR A 232 -8.92 25.88 -34.55
C THR A 232 -8.35 25.33 -35.83
N ILE A 233 -9.10 25.44 -36.93
CA ILE A 233 -8.63 25.03 -38.26
C ILE A 233 -8.63 26.25 -39.17
N TYR A 234 -7.52 26.44 -39.88
CA TYR A 234 -7.38 27.46 -40.90
C TYR A 234 -7.17 26.84 -42.27
N ARG A 235 -7.82 27.40 -43.28
CA ARG A 235 -7.57 27.10 -44.70
C ARG A 235 -6.64 28.16 -45.27
N GLN A 236 -5.53 27.73 -45.86
CA GLN A 236 -4.62 28.63 -46.55
C GLN A 236 -5.16 28.96 -47.94
N LYS A 237 -5.22 30.25 -48.25
CA LYS A 237 -5.50 30.76 -49.60
C LYS A 237 -4.57 31.93 -49.85
N ASP A 238 -3.72 31.78 -50.86
CA ASP A 238 -2.65 32.73 -51.17
C ASP A 238 -1.77 32.99 -49.93
N ASP A 239 -1.53 34.26 -49.59
CA ASP A 239 -0.75 34.70 -48.43
C ASP A 239 -1.59 34.84 -47.14
N ARG A 240 -2.80 34.26 -47.09
CA ARG A 240 -3.71 34.40 -45.96
C ARG A 240 -4.23 33.06 -45.46
N LEU A 241 -4.47 33.00 -44.16
CA LEU A 241 -5.11 31.90 -43.47
C LEU A 241 -6.51 32.33 -43.06
N TYR A 242 -7.52 31.58 -43.49
CA TYR A 242 -8.92 31.82 -43.19
C TYR A 242 -9.40 30.78 -42.19
N LYS A 243 -9.88 31.22 -41.03
CA LYS A 243 -10.41 30.32 -40.00
C LYS A 243 -11.69 29.67 -40.54
N ILE A 244 -11.72 28.34 -40.57
CA ILE A 244 -12.87 27.55 -41.01
C ILE A 244 -13.55 26.81 -39.86
N ALA A 245 -12.84 26.61 -38.74
CA ALA A 245 -13.40 26.03 -37.53
C ALA A 245 -12.74 26.62 -36.28
N ASP A 246 -13.54 26.81 -35.23
CA ASP A 246 -13.12 27.27 -33.92
C ASP A 246 -13.99 26.61 -32.86
N GLU A 247 -13.49 25.51 -32.28
CA GLU A 247 -14.28 24.58 -31.49
C GLU A 247 -13.67 24.38 -30.11
N ARG A 248 -14.47 24.62 -29.06
CA ARG A 248 -14.06 24.50 -27.65
C ARG A 248 -12.80 25.30 -27.29
N THR A 249 -12.58 26.46 -27.93
CA THR A 249 -11.52 27.42 -27.56
C THR A 249 -12.11 28.65 -26.86
N THR A 250 -11.25 29.61 -26.51
CA THR A 250 -11.68 30.92 -25.98
C THR A 250 -12.27 31.84 -27.05
N GLY A 251 -12.15 31.51 -28.34
CA GLY A 251 -12.66 32.30 -29.46
C GLY A 251 -11.83 33.56 -29.77
N VAL A 252 -10.66 33.73 -29.15
CA VAL A 252 -9.79 34.91 -29.34
C VAL A 252 -9.01 34.84 -30.66
N SER A 253 -8.92 33.65 -31.27
CA SER A 253 -8.18 33.42 -32.50
C SER A 253 -8.78 34.24 -33.67
N PRO A 254 -7.97 35.04 -34.40
CA PRO A 254 -8.47 35.90 -35.48
C PRO A 254 -9.05 35.08 -36.64
N ASP A 255 -10.08 35.61 -37.31
CA ASP A 255 -10.73 34.94 -38.44
C ASP A 255 -9.87 34.92 -39.70
N ILE A 256 -9.04 35.95 -39.89
CA ILE A 256 -8.12 36.07 -41.03
C ILE A 256 -6.74 36.45 -40.50
N VAL A 257 -5.72 35.71 -40.93
CA VAL A 257 -4.32 35.95 -40.56
C VAL A 257 -3.53 36.12 -41.84
N ASP A 258 -2.80 37.21 -41.95
CA ASP A 258 -1.84 37.43 -43.04
C ASP A 258 -0.50 36.78 -42.66
N ILE A 259 0.02 35.90 -43.53
CA ILE A 259 1.23 35.09 -43.26
C ILE A 259 2.48 35.99 -43.17
N ASN A 260 2.45 37.15 -43.80
CA ASN A 260 3.56 38.08 -43.91
C ASN A 260 3.49 39.24 -42.88
N ASP A 261 2.42 39.31 -42.10
CA ASP A 261 2.27 40.34 -41.07
C ASP A 261 3.10 40.01 -39.82
N SER A 262 3.96 40.97 -39.43
CA SER A 262 4.78 40.92 -38.22
C SER A 262 3.99 40.70 -36.94
N VAL A 263 2.71 41.09 -36.88
CA VAL A 263 1.85 40.89 -35.70
C VAL A 263 1.70 39.41 -35.36
N TYR A 264 1.66 38.54 -36.37
CA TYR A 264 1.41 37.11 -36.21
C TYR A 264 2.68 36.25 -36.26
N GLU A 265 3.86 36.87 -36.38
CA GLU A 265 5.13 36.15 -36.59
C GLU A 265 5.41 35.10 -35.50
N ASN A 266 5.01 35.38 -34.25
CA ASN A 266 5.21 34.48 -33.11
C ASN A 266 4.12 33.41 -32.95
N TYR A 267 3.13 33.34 -33.84
CA TYR A 267 2.07 32.35 -33.75
C TYR A 267 2.57 31.00 -34.26
N SER A 268 2.25 29.92 -33.54
CA SER A 268 2.66 28.54 -33.90
C SER A 268 2.21 28.15 -35.32
N MET A 269 1.06 28.65 -35.77
CA MET A 269 0.53 28.37 -37.10
C MET A 269 1.36 29.00 -38.22
N ILE A 270 1.96 30.19 -38.00
CA ILE A 270 2.85 30.82 -38.99
C ILE A 270 4.14 30.02 -39.12
N ALA A 271 4.70 29.56 -38.00
CA ALA A 271 5.84 28.66 -38.01
C ALA A 271 5.51 27.35 -38.77
N ALA A 272 4.34 26.75 -38.53
CA ALA A 272 3.90 25.53 -39.20
C ALA A 272 3.67 25.71 -40.72
N VAL A 273 3.20 26.88 -41.17
CA VAL A 273 3.08 27.19 -42.62
C VAL A 273 4.44 27.22 -43.29
N ARG A 274 5.40 27.89 -42.66
CA ARG A 274 6.76 28.10 -43.20
C ARG A 274 7.61 26.82 -43.14
N ALA A 275 7.23 25.86 -42.31
CA ALA A 275 7.92 24.59 -42.13
C ALA A 275 7.58 23.53 -43.19
N GLU A 276 8.39 22.47 -43.20
CA GLU A 276 8.09 21.25 -43.95
C GLU A 276 6.80 20.59 -43.43
N VAL A 277 6.10 19.88 -44.33
CA VAL A 277 4.86 19.16 -44.02
C VAL A 277 5.11 18.13 -42.91
N ASP A 278 4.11 17.90 -42.06
CA ASP A 278 4.10 16.91 -40.96
C ASP A 278 5.05 17.20 -39.77
N LYS A 279 5.62 18.40 -39.68
CA LYS A 279 6.35 18.85 -38.48
C LYS A 279 5.46 19.75 -37.62
N PRO A 280 5.02 19.29 -36.43
CA PRO A 280 4.24 20.13 -35.54
C PRO A 280 5.13 21.22 -34.93
N HIS A 281 4.58 22.43 -34.84
CA HIS A 281 5.19 23.56 -34.15
C HIS A 281 4.34 23.95 -32.97
N TRP A 282 4.96 24.27 -31.84
CA TRP A 282 4.22 24.65 -30.65
C TRP A 282 4.73 25.98 -30.08
N VAL A 283 3.81 26.73 -29.51
CA VAL A 283 4.09 28.00 -28.83
C VAL A 283 3.29 28.01 -27.52
N ASN A 284 3.82 28.71 -26.52
CA ASN A 284 3.15 28.97 -25.27
C ASN A 284 2.75 30.46 -25.24
N PRO A 285 1.53 30.82 -25.68
CA PRO A 285 1.12 32.23 -25.75
C PRO A 285 0.97 32.87 -24.37
N TYR A 286 0.65 32.09 -23.34
CA TYR A 286 0.59 32.54 -21.94
C TYR A 286 0.71 31.34 -20.98
N PRO A 287 1.24 31.56 -19.75
CA PRO A 287 1.60 30.48 -18.83
C PRO A 287 0.49 29.45 -18.63
N GLY A 288 0.83 28.17 -18.82
CA GLY A 288 -0.10 27.05 -18.70
C GLY A 288 -0.96 26.79 -19.93
N HIS A 289 -0.76 27.50 -21.04
CA HIS A 289 -1.47 27.25 -22.29
C HIS A 289 -0.50 26.95 -23.44
N TYR A 290 -0.76 25.87 -24.17
CA TYR A 290 0.07 25.44 -25.29
C TYR A 290 -0.78 25.35 -26.55
N VAL A 291 -0.29 25.96 -27.63
CA VAL A 291 -0.89 25.83 -28.96
C VAL A 291 0.05 25.01 -29.82
N VAL A 292 -0.43 23.87 -30.30
CA VAL A 292 0.33 22.97 -31.19
C VAL A 292 -0.29 23.00 -32.57
N SER A 293 0.46 23.48 -33.55
CA SER A 293 0.04 23.67 -34.93
C SER A 293 0.66 22.61 -35.83
N ASN A 294 -0.17 21.96 -36.65
CA ASN A 294 0.28 21.03 -37.67
C ASN A 294 -0.27 21.45 -39.05
N ARG A 295 0.60 21.36 -40.07
CA ARG A 295 0.27 21.66 -41.47
C ARG A 295 -0.12 20.37 -42.19
N MET A 296 -1.31 20.37 -42.79
CA MET A 296 -1.87 19.21 -43.50
C MET A 296 -2.14 19.57 -44.96
N ARG A 297 -1.80 18.65 -45.87
CA ARG A 297 -2.20 18.74 -47.28
C ARG A 297 -3.54 18.05 -47.46
N MET A 298 -4.50 18.78 -47.98
CA MET A 298 -5.89 18.35 -48.15
C MET A 298 -6.15 17.90 -49.60
N MET A 299 -7.40 17.57 -49.92
CA MET A 299 -7.80 17.31 -51.31
C MET A 299 -7.59 18.55 -52.18
N GLU A 300 -7.45 18.34 -53.48
CA GLU A 300 -7.27 19.40 -54.49
C GLU A 300 -6.04 20.30 -54.27
N GLY A 301 -5.08 19.85 -53.44
CA GLY A 301 -3.87 20.62 -53.13
C GLY A 301 -4.10 21.75 -52.13
N GLU A 302 -5.29 21.86 -51.53
CA GLU A 302 -5.53 22.79 -50.43
C GLU A 302 -4.60 22.50 -49.25
N VAL A 303 -4.26 23.53 -48.47
CA VAL A 303 -3.46 23.38 -47.26
C VAL A 303 -4.28 23.85 -46.08
N TRP A 304 -4.45 22.99 -45.08
CA TRP A 304 -5.09 23.34 -43.82
C TRP A 304 -4.08 23.32 -42.69
N LEU A 305 -4.26 24.20 -41.71
CA LEU A 305 -3.53 24.21 -40.45
C LEU A 305 -4.48 23.82 -39.33
N LEU A 306 -4.12 22.78 -38.60
CA LEU A 306 -4.82 22.36 -37.42
C LEU A 306 -4.04 22.82 -36.19
N ASN A 307 -4.67 23.64 -35.35
CA ASN A 307 -4.10 24.05 -34.08
C ASN A 307 -4.88 23.39 -32.94
N PHE A 308 -4.16 22.73 -32.05
CA PHE A 308 -4.66 22.19 -30.81
C PHE A 308 -4.35 23.15 -29.66
N HIS A 309 -5.34 23.39 -28.79
CA HIS A 309 -5.27 24.34 -27.68
C HIS A 309 -5.33 23.57 -26.36
N PHE A 310 -4.20 23.48 -25.66
CA PHE A 310 -4.07 22.75 -24.40
C PHE A 310 -4.01 23.70 -23.21
N ASP A 311 -4.77 23.39 -22.17
CA ASP A 311 -4.56 23.94 -20.84
C ASP A 311 -3.79 22.89 -20.01
N GLU A 312 -2.62 23.25 -19.50
CA GLU A 312 -1.73 22.36 -18.74
C GLU A 312 -2.44 21.68 -17.57
N LYS A 313 -3.38 22.37 -16.90
CA LYS A 313 -4.10 21.81 -15.75
C LYS A 313 -5.25 20.90 -16.14
N ARG A 314 -5.85 21.13 -17.31
CA ARG A 314 -7.06 20.41 -17.76
C ARG A 314 -6.72 19.28 -18.74
N ASN A 315 -5.64 19.42 -19.48
CA ASN A 315 -5.26 18.58 -20.61
C ASN A 315 -3.85 17.97 -20.45
N GLU A 316 -3.34 17.84 -19.23
CA GLU A 316 -2.02 17.24 -18.93
C GLU A 316 -1.80 15.90 -19.67
N LYS A 317 -2.85 15.06 -19.70
CA LYS A 317 -2.86 13.75 -20.38
C LYS A 317 -2.83 13.84 -21.91
N ALA A 318 -3.44 14.88 -22.47
CA ALA A 318 -3.45 15.09 -23.92
C ALA A 318 -2.09 15.63 -24.40
N LEU A 319 -1.48 16.48 -23.57
CA LEU A 319 -0.15 17.01 -23.79
C LEU A 319 0.89 15.88 -23.77
N SER A 320 0.81 14.92 -22.85
CA SER A 320 1.75 13.79 -22.79
C SER A 320 1.69 12.86 -24.01
N LEU A 321 0.59 12.82 -24.74
CA LEU A 321 0.43 11.99 -25.96
C LEU A 321 0.79 12.70 -27.26
N LEU A 322 0.86 14.03 -27.24
CA LEU A 322 1.24 14.85 -28.40
C LEU A 322 2.64 15.44 -28.28
N LEU A 323 3.22 15.40 -27.08
CA LEU A 323 4.65 15.58 -26.84
C LEU A 323 5.39 14.24 -26.89
N PRO A 324 6.71 14.22 -27.17
CA PRO A 324 7.49 13.00 -27.37
C PRO A 324 7.46 12.11 -26.12
N SER A 325 6.50 11.18 -26.07
CA SER A 325 6.46 10.11 -25.07
C SER A 325 5.96 8.81 -25.71
N ASP A 326 6.55 7.70 -25.28
CA ASP A 326 6.70 6.45 -26.04
C ASP A 326 5.43 5.57 -26.21
N MET A 327 4.24 6.00 -25.78
CA MET A 327 3.06 5.10 -25.77
C MET A 327 2.28 5.04 -27.08
N ILE A 328 2.19 6.14 -27.83
CA ILE A 328 1.58 6.19 -29.16
C ILE A 328 2.48 7.07 -30.01
N GLU A 329 2.85 6.61 -31.20
CA GLU A 329 3.58 7.44 -32.15
C GLU A 329 2.69 8.65 -32.48
N ILE A 330 3.05 9.84 -31.99
CA ILE A 330 2.32 11.12 -32.15
C ILE A 330 1.85 11.33 -33.60
N ARG A 331 2.65 10.85 -34.55
CA ARG A 331 2.33 10.83 -35.98
C ARG A 331 0.99 10.17 -36.29
N GLU A 332 0.63 9.09 -35.61
CA GLU A 332 -0.64 8.38 -35.79
C GLU A 332 -1.83 9.22 -35.31
N ILE A 333 -1.65 10.01 -34.25
CA ILE A 333 -2.69 10.96 -33.82
C ILE A 333 -2.90 12.01 -34.91
N TYR A 334 -1.83 12.63 -35.43
CA TYR A 334 -1.96 13.60 -36.52
C TYR A 334 -2.56 12.99 -37.79
N ARG A 335 -2.19 11.76 -38.16
CA ARG A 335 -2.77 11.03 -39.30
C ARG A 335 -4.27 10.80 -39.11
N MET A 336 -4.69 10.40 -37.92
CA MET A 336 -6.10 10.24 -37.59
C MET A 336 -6.86 11.57 -37.79
N PHE A 337 -6.36 12.66 -37.23
CA PHE A 337 -6.97 13.99 -37.43
C PHE A 337 -7.01 14.42 -38.89
N HIS A 338 -5.94 14.14 -39.63
CA HIS A 338 -5.86 14.43 -41.07
C HIS A 338 -6.93 13.67 -41.86
N VAL A 339 -7.10 12.36 -41.60
CA VAL A 339 -8.16 11.56 -42.24
C VAL A 339 -9.54 12.08 -41.90
N LEU A 340 -9.80 12.43 -40.63
CA LEU A 340 -11.09 13.01 -40.23
C LEU A 340 -11.35 14.36 -40.91
N CYS A 341 -10.32 15.20 -41.09
CA CYS A 341 -10.45 16.45 -41.84
C CYS A 341 -10.73 16.21 -43.33
N LEU A 342 -10.10 15.20 -43.94
CA LEU A 342 -10.37 14.81 -45.34
C LEU A 342 -11.82 14.36 -45.52
N ILE A 343 -12.35 13.59 -44.57
CA ILE A 343 -13.76 13.17 -44.56
C ILE A 343 -14.69 14.39 -44.50
N LEU A 344 -14.41 15.36 -43.61
CA LEU A 344 -15.19 16.58 -43.51
C LEU A 344 -15.13 17.41 -44.81
N GLN A 345 -13.96 17.56 -45.42
CA GLN A 345 -13.81 18.25 -46.70
C GLN A 345 -14.61 17.56 -47.81
N GLN A 346 -14.62 16.23 -47.84
CA GLN A 346 -15.39 15.47 -48.81
C GLN A 346 -16.90 15.69 -48.64
N ASN A 347 -17.38 15.71 -47.40
CA ASN A 347 -18.79 15.98 -47.10
C ASN A 347 -19.17 17.41 -47.54
N GLU A 348 -18.34 18.41 -47.23
CA GLU A 348 -18.54 19.80 -47.70
C GLU A 348 -18.64 19.88 -49.23
N ALA A 349 -17.79 19.14 -49.95
CA ALA A 349 -17.79 19.13 -51.41
C ALA A 349 -19.06 18.47 -51.99
N GLN A 350 -19.55 17.41 -51.36
CA GLN A 350 -20.79 16.74 -51.77
C GLN A 350 -22.01 17.64 -51.57
N GLU A 351 -22.14 18.29 -50.41
CA GLU A 351 -23.24 19.20 -50.10
C GLU A 351 -23.32 20.36 -51.11
N ARG A 352 -22.17 20.97 -51.46
CA ARG A 352 -22.10 22.03 -52.48
C ARG A 352 -22.54 21.56 -53.88
N THR A 353 -22.27 20.30 -54.22
CA THR A 353 -22.64 19.73 -55.52
C THR A 353 -24.15 19.47 -55.58
N GLU A 354 -24.74 19.01 -54.48
CA GLU A 354 -26.19 18.77 -54.36
C GLU A 354 -26.99 20.08 -54.39
N GLU A 355 -26.52 21.12 -53.70
CA GLU A 355 -27.15 22.46 -53.71
C GLU A 355 -27.03 23.15 -55.09
N GLY A 356 -25.90 22.99 -55.77
CA GLY A 356 -25.71 23.51 -57.14
C GLY A 356 -26.57 22.80 -58.20
N GLY A 357 -26.87 21.51 -58.01
CA GLY A 357 -27.75 20.73 -58.89
C GLY A 357 -29.23 21.09 -58.73
N ALA A 358 -29.69 21.35 -57.50
CA ALA A 358 -31.08 21.71 -57.22
C ALA A 358 -31.49 23.08 -57.83
N HIS A 359 -30.54 23.99 -58.00
CA HIS A 359 -30.79 25.28 -58.67
C HIS A 359 -30.83 25.18 -60.19
N HIS A 360 -30.31 24.11 -60.79
CA HIS A 360 -30.29 23.93 -62.24
C HIS A 360 -31.50 23.14 -62.79
N GLU A 361 -32.26 22.45 -61.93
CA GLU A 361 -33.54 21.79 -62.29
C GLU A 361 -34.77 22.69 -62.11
N LEU A 362 -34.60 23.91 -61.59
CA LEU A 362 -35.67 24.90 -61.39
C LEU A 362 -35.59 26.12 -62.32
N ALA A 363 -34.69 26.09 -63.30
CA ALA A 363 -34.57 27.07 -64.38
C ALA A 363 -34.79 26.37 -65.73
#